data_AF-A0A705JIP6-F1
#
_entry.id   AF-A0A705JIP6-F1
#
_cell.length_a   1.000
_cell.length_b   1.000
_cell.length_c   1.000
_cell.angle_alpha   90.00
_cell.angle_beta   90.00
_cell.angle_gamma   90.00
#
_symmetry.space_group_name_H-M   'P 1'
#
loop_
_entity.id
_entity.type
_entity.pdbx_description
1 polymer ?
#
loop_
_entity_poly.entity_id
_entity_poly.type
_entity_poly.pdbx_seq_one_letter_code
_entity_poly.pdbx_strand_id
1 'polypeptide(L)' 'MTAHEVNFDGLVGLTHHYAGLSFGNEASTRHRFQVSN' A
#
# COMPACT_ATOMS: atom_id res chain seq x y z
N MET A 1 3.05 27.50 -22.79
CA MET A 1 3.64 26.80 -21.64
C MET A 1 3.44 25.31 -21.83
N THR A 2 4.46 24.50 -21.63
CA THR A 2 4.38 23.03 -21.57
C THR A 2 4.23 22.61 -20.11
N ALA A 3 3.18 21.85 -19.80
CA ALA A 3 3.01 21.28 -18.47
C ALA A 3 3.84 19.99 -18.34
N HIS A 4 4.23 19.66 -17.11
CA HIS A 4 4.88 18.40 -16.77
C HIS A 4 4.01 17.65 -15.76
N GLU A 5 3.90 16.33 -15.95
CA GLU A 5 3.39 15.47 -14.91
C GLU A 5 4.45 15.35 -13.80
N VAL A 6 4.02 15.64 -12.57
CA VAL A 6 4.87 15.51 -11.39
C VAL A 6 4.24 14.43 -10.52
N ASN A 7 5.04 13.43 -10.15
CA ASN A 7 4.61 12.39 -9.23
C ASN A 7 4.63 12.94 -7.80
N PHE A 8 3.52 12.75 -7.10
CA PHE A 8 3.39 13.04 -5.68
C PHE A 8 3.18 11.73 -4.95
N ASP A 9 4.20 11.32 -4.20
CA ASP A 9 4.22 10.00 -3.54
C ASP A 9 3.63 10.08 -2.13
N GLY A 10 3.04 8.96 -1.69
CA GLY A 10 2.56 8.79 -0.32
C GLY A 10 3.66 8.29 0.61
N LEU A 11 3.87 8.98 1.73
CA LEU A 11 4.71 8.47 2.82
C LEU A 11 3.92 7.44 3.64
N VAL A 12 4.39 6.19 3.66
CA VAL A 12 3.77 5.09 4.42
C VAL A 12 3.79 5.40 5.93
N GLY A 13 2.65 5.22 6.60
CA GLY A 13 2.49 5.51 8.03
C GLY A 13 3.07 4.43 8.95
N LEU A 14 3.27 4.81 10.22
CA LEU A 14 3.86 3.97 11.28
C LEU A 14 3.06 2.70 11.60
N THR A 15 1.78 2.66 11.22
CA THR A 15 0.87 1.54 11.47
C THR A 15 0.77 0.58 10.28
N HIS A 16 1.72 0.61 9.35
CA HIS A 16 1.78 -0.32 8.23
C HIS A 16 1.74 -1.77 8.71
N HIS A 17 0.76 -2.54 8.25
CA HIS A 17 0.57 -3.94 8.62
C HIS A 17 -0.26 -4.69 7.58
N TYR A 18 -0.13 -6.03 7.57
CA TYR A 18 -0.85 -6.90 6.65
C TYR A 18 -2.04 -7.59 7.34
N ALA A 19 -3.19 -6.94 7.44
CA ALA A 19 -4.39 -7.52 8.09
C ALA A 19 -5.30 -8.36 7.15
N GLY A 20 -5.04 -8.34 5.84
CA GLY A 20 -5.86 -9.07 4.85
C GLY A 20 -7.31 -8.57 4.79
N LEU A 21 -7.51 -7.25 4.81
CA LEU A 21 -8.83 -6.61 4.93
C LEU A 21 -9.56 -6.45 3.58
N SER A 22 -8.85 -6.57 2.46
CA SER A 22 -9.40 -6.29 1.14
C SER A 22 -9.75 -7.59 0.39
N PHE A 23 -10.97 -8.08 0.58
CA PHE A 23 -11.48 -9.23 -0.18
C PHE A 23 -11.43 -8.97 -1.69
N GLY A 24 -10.96 -9.95 -2.46
CA GLY A 24 -10.68 -9.81 -3.90
C GLY A 24 -9.27 -9.29 -4.22
N ASN A 25 -8.57 -8.67 -3.27
CA ASN A 25 -7.14 -8.40 -3.40
C ASN A 25 -6.35 -9.61 -2.91
N GLU A 26 -5.84 -10.39 -3.88
CA GLU A 26 -5.08 -11.59 -3.59
C GLU A 26 -3.79 -11.29 -2.81
N ALA A 27 -3.11 -10.17 -3.08
CA ALA A 27 -1.91 -9.79 -2.35
C ALA A 27 -2.23 -9.47 -0.88
N SER A 28 -3.31 -8.74 -0.61
CA SER A 28 -3.78 -8.49 0.76
C SER A 28 -4.07 -9.80 1.51
N THR A 29 -4.75 -10.74 0.84
CA THR A 29 -5.15 -12.02 1.43
C THR A 29 -3.97 -12.95 1.69
N ARG A 30 -3.04 -13.07 0.72
CA ARG A 30 -1.89 -13.99 0.81
C ARG A 30 -0.88 -13.60 1.89
N HIS A 31 -0.70 -12.30 2.13
CA HIS A 31 0.27 -11.80 3.12
C HIS A 31 -0.36 -11.56 4.50
N ARG A 32 -1.61 -12.00 4.70
CA ARG A 32 -2.34 -11.77 5.95
C ARG A 32 -1.57 -12.30 7.17
N PHE A 33 -1.47 -11.46 8.19
CA PHE A 33 -0.78 -11.67 9.47
C PHE A 33 0.73 -11.94 9.36
N GLN A 34 1.34 -11.66 8.22
CA GLN A 34 2.80 -11.64 8.12
C GLN A 34 3.36 -10.35 8.77
N VAL A 35 4.61 -10.42 9.21
CA VAL A 35 5.33 -9.29 9.81
C VAL A 35 5.56 -8.21 8.75
N SER A 36 5.19 -6.97 9.06
CA SER A 36 5.57 -5.76 8.33
C SER A 36 6.83 -5.12 8.94
N ASN A 37 7.48 -4.25 8.18
CA ASN A 37 8.59 -3.39 8.62
C ASN A 37 8.34 -1.98 8.12
#